data_AF-A0A0J1FEJ3-F1
#
_entry.id   AF-A0A0J1FEJ3-F1
#
_cell.length_a   1.000
_cell.length_b   1.000
_cell.length_c   1.000
_cell.angle_alpha   90.00
_cell.angle_beta   90.00
_cell.angle_gamma   90.00
#
_symmetry.space_group_name_H-M   'P 1'
#
loop_
_entity.id
_entity.type
_entity.pdbx_description
1 polymer ?
#
loop_
_entity_poly.entity_id
_entity_poly.type
_entity_poly.pdbx_seq_one_letter_code
_entity_poly.pdbx_strand_id
1 'polypeptide(L)' 'MYKGTGFLIKGSASFLKDGSEFELMKAEFPWARAALAVTIESVDQTL' A
#
# COMPACT_ATOMS: atom_id res chain seq x y z
N MET A 1 21.57 -10.56 17.58
CA MET A 1 20.74 -11.50 16.79
C MET A 1 19.29 -11.06 16.91
N TYR A 2 18.84 -10.12 16.07
CA TYR A 2 17.41 -9.87 15.89
C TYR A 2 17.05 -10.50 14.54
N LYS A 3 16.39 -11.66 14.64
CA LYS A 3 15.79 -12.36 13.51
C LYS A 3 14.61 -11.48 13.08
N GLY A 4 14.54 -11.08 11.81
CA GLY A 4 13.64 -10.02 11.33
C GLY A 4 12.19 -10.19 11.78
N THR A 5 11.47 -9.08 11.93
CA THR A 5 10.03 -9.04 12.25
C THR A 5 9.18 -8.88 10.99
N GLY A 6 7.93 -9.30 11.05
CA GLY A 6 6.95 -9.14 9.99
C GLY A 6 5.62 -8.64 10.55
N PHE A 7 4.85 -7.95 9.71
CA PHE A 7 3.51 -7.48 10.03
C PHE A 7 2.50 -8.05 9.05
N LEU A 8 1.38 -8.53 9.59
CA LEU A 8 0.17 -8.83 8.84
C LEU A 8 -0.75 -7.62 8.91
N ILE A 9 -0.97 -6.97 7.78
CA ILE A 9 -1.90 -5.83 7.66
C ILE A 9 -3.19 -6.32 7.02
N LYS A 10 -4.32 -6.00 7.62
CA LYS A 10 -5.65 -6.23 7.06
C LYS A 10 -6.33 -4.88 6.85
N GLY A 11 -7.09 -4.78 5.78
CA GLY A 11 -7.75 -3.54 5.42
C GLY A 11 -8.58 -3.66 4.16
N SER A 12 -9.25 -2.57 3.82
CA SER A 12 -10.06 -2.42 2.62
C SER A 12 -9.24 -1.75 1.51
N ALA A 13 -9.39 -2.21 0.28
CA ALA A 13 -8.62 -1.71 -0.85
C ALA A 13 -9.50 -1.00 -1.89
N SER A 14 -9.00 0.10 -2.46
CA SER A 14 -9.64 0.84 -3.55
C SER A 14 -8.62 1.18 -4.65
N PHE A 15 -9.10 1.24 -5.89
CA PHE A 15 -8.28 1.65 -7.03
C PHE A 15 -8.52 3.12 -7.35
N LEU A 16 -7.50 3.94 -7.17
CA LEU A 16 -7.51 5.35 -7.52
C LEU A 16 -6.92 5.53 -8.92
N LYS A 17 -7.68 6.15 -9.83
CA LYS A 17 -7.27 6.40 -11.23
C LYS A 17 -6.93 7.87 -11.49
N ASP A 18 -7.13 8.71 -10.49
CA ASP A 18 -6.88 10.14 -10.48
C ASP A 18 -6.54 10.56 -9.04
N GLY A 19 -6.17 11.83 -8.86
CA GLY A 19 -5.81 12.39 -7.56
C GLY A 19 -4.30 12.31 -7.23
N SER A 20 -3.90 12.97 -6.15
CA SER A 20 -2.50 13.12 -5.75
C SER A 20 -1.76 11.79 -5.57
N GLU A 21 -2.44 10.78 -5.03
CA GLU A 21 -1.88 9.45 -4.77
C GLU A 21 -1.60 8.69 -6.07
N PHE A 22 -2.46 8.84 -7.09
CA PHE A 22 -2.21 8.27 -8.41
C PHE A 22 -1.08 8.98 -9.14
N GLU A 23 -1.04 10.32 -9.10
CA GLU A 23 0.03 11.10 -9.73
C GLU A 23 1.40 10.79 -9.11
N LEU A 24 1.46 10.61 -7.79
CA LEU A 24 2.68 10.14 -7.09
C LEU A 24 3.14 8.78 -7.61
N MET A 25 2.23 7.81 -7.77
CA MET A 25 2.56 6.51 -8.33
C MET A 25 2.97 6.60 -9.80
N LYS A 26 2.38 7.50 -10.59
CA LYS A 26 2.76 7.71 -12.00
C LYS A 26 4.12 8.36 -12.17
N ALA A 27 4.53 9.22 -11.24
CA ALA A 27 5.84 9.85 -11.26
C ALA A 27 6.97 8.80 -11.12
N GLU A 28 6.79 7.80 -10.26
CA GLU A 28 7.77 6.72 -10.06
C GLU A 28 7.55 5.54 -11.03
N PHE A 29 6.29 5.24 -11.35
CA PHE A 29 5.88 4.15 -12.24
C PHE A 29 4.97 4.67 -13.37
N PRO A 30 5.55 5.23 -14.46
CA PRO A 30 4.76 5.81 -15.56
C PRO A 30 3.80 4.83 -16.26
N TRP A 31 4.07 3.52 -16.15
CA TRP A 31 3.22 2.45 -16.68
C TRP A 31 2.02 2.10 -15.78
N ALA A 32 1.96 2.62 -14.54
CA ALA A 32 0.85 2.36 -13.63
C ALA A 32 -0.47 2.85 -14.23
N ARG A 33 -1.53 2.06 -14.03
CA ARG A 33 -2.90 2.34 -14.52
C ARG A 33 -3.86 2.82 -13.43
N ALA A 34 -3.48 2.65 -12.18
CA ALA A 34 -4.18 3.07 -10.98
C ALA A 34 -3.22 2.95 -9.79
N ALA A 35 -3.46 3.70 -8.71
CA ALA A 35 -2.86 3.47 -7.40
C ALA A 35 -3.79 2.57 -6.57
N LEU A 36 -3.22 1.55 -5.93
CA LEU A 36 -3.95 0.71 -4.98
C LEU A 36 -3.85 1.37 -3.60
N ALA A 37 -4.91 2.01 -3.16
CA ALA A 37 -5.00 2.56 -1.82
C ALA A 37 -5.53 1.48 -0.88
N VAL A 38 -4.78 1.18 0.18
CA VAL A 38 -5.19 0.23 1.22
C VAL A 38 -5.46 1.02 2.50
N THR A 39 -6.73 1.05 2.92
CA THR A 39 -7.14 1.59 4.21
C THR A 39 -6.96 0.51 5.26
N ILE A 40 -6.02 0.74 6.18
CA ILE A 40 -5.65 -0.22 7.22
C ILE A 40 -6.75 -0.30 8.28
N GLU A 41 -7.18 -1.51 8.59
CA GLU A 41 -8.14 -1.82 9.66
C GLU A 41 -7.45 -2.51 10.84
N SER A 42 -6.48 -3.38 10.59
CA SER A 42 -5.66 -4.01 11.63
C SER A 42 -4.21 -4.21 11.19
N VAL A 43 -3.31 -4.19 12.17
CA VAL A 43 -1.89 -4.48 11.99
C VAL A 43 -1.45 -5.41 13.12
N ASP A 44 -1.02 -6.61 12.75
CA ASP A 44 -0.58 -7.64 13.67
C ASP A 44 0.91 -7.94 13.45
N GLN A 45 1.76 -7.76 14.47
CA GLN A 45 3.17 -8.16 14.40
C GLN A 45 3.28 -9.67 14.62
N THR A 46 3.78 -10.39 13.62
CA THR A 46 3.76 -11.86 13.61
C THR A 46 5.10 -12.51 13.95
N LEU A 47 6.21 -11.74 14.04
CA LEU A 47 7.55 -12.21 14.41
C LEU A 47 8.27 -11.29 15.40
#